data_AF-A0A093QIE5-F1
#
_entry.id   AF-A0A093QIE5-F1
#
_cell.length_a   1.000
_cell.length_b   1.000
_cell.length_c   1.000
_cell.angle_alpha   90.00
_cell.angle_beta   90.00
_cell.angle_gamma   90.00
#
_symmetry.space_group_name_H-M   'P 1'
#
loop_
_entity.id
_entity.type
_entity.pdbx_description
1 polymer ?
#
loop_
_entity_poly.entity_id
_entity_poly.type
_entity_poly.pdbx_seq_one_letter_code
_entity_poly.pdbx_strand_id
1 'polypeptide(L)'
;GLVVGFILTVANYSFFSSLFVFFVTSSKLTKWKKDRKKQIDSEYKEGGQRNWVQVFCNGGVPTELALLYMIENGPGEIPIDFSKEYTASWMCLSLLGALACSAGDTWASEIGSVMSKSKPRLITTWEQVPVGTNGAVTLVGLLSSLLGGMSVGIAYFITQLIFVTDLEISAPQWPIIVFGAAAGLLGSIVDSYLGATMQYSG
;
A
#
# COMPACT_ATOMS: atom_id res chain seq x y z
N GLY A 1 -14.83 5.87 -1.58
CA GLY A 1 -13.97 7.05 -1.79
C GLY A 1 -14.17 8.07 -0.69
N LEU A 2 -15.15 8.97 -0.85
CA LEU A 2 -15.41 10.06 0.10
C LEU A 2 -15.73 9.58 1.52
N VAL A 3 -16.58 8.56 1.68
CA VAL A 3 -16.92 7.99 3.00
C VAL A 3 -15.70 7.41 3.72
N VAL A 4 -14.88 6.62 3.00
CA VAL A 4 -13.63 6.05 3.52
C VAL A 4 -12.69 7.17 3.96
N GLY A 5 -12.49 8.18 3.12
CA GLY A 5 -11.68 9.34 3.46
C GLY A 5 -12.17 10.04 4.72
N PHE A 6 -13.48 10.31 4.81
CA PHE A 6 -14.11 10.94 5.97
C PHE A 6 -13.90 10.14 7.26
N ILE A 7 -14.15 8.82 7.23
CA ILE A 7 -13.96 7.95 8.40
C ILE A 7 -12.50 7.98 8.86
N LEU A 8 -11.54 7.84 7.95
CA LEU A 8 -10.11 7.89 8.30
C LEU A 8 -9.70 9.27 8.83
N THR A 9 -10.25 10.36 8.27
CA THR A 9 -9.98 11.72 8.77
C THR A 9 -10.49 11.91 10.19
N VAL A 10 -11.70 11.43 10.49
CA VAL A 10 -12.28 11.53 11.83
C VAL A 10 -11.51 10.65 12.82
N ALA A 11 -11.04 9.49 12.38
CA ALA A 11 -10.29 8.58 13.24
C ALA A 11 -8.92 9.14 13.65
N ASN A 12 -8.10 9.53 12.66
CA ASN A 12 -6.72 9.99 12.88
C ASN A 12 -6.18 10.62 11.58
N TYR A 13 -5.63 11.83 11.64
CA TYR A 13 -5.13 12.48 10.43
C TYR A 13 -4.01 11.71 9.71
N SER A 14 -3.19 10.93 10.44
CA SER A 14 -2.15 10.09 9.84
C SER A 14 -2.75 8.98 8.97
N PHE A 15 -3.92 8.45 9.32
CA PHE A 15 -4.61 7.45 8.50
C PHE A 15 -5.09 8.06 7.19
N PHE A 16 -5.69 9.25 7.26
CA PHE A 16 -6.13 9.98 6.09
C PHE A 16 -4.96 10.38 5.18
N SER A 17 -3.86 10.88 5.73
CA SER A 17 -2.71 11.33 4.94
C SER A 17 -2.07 10.16 4.17
N SER A 18 -1.92 9.00 4.84
CA SER A 18 -1.49 7.75 4.21
C SER A 18 -2.43 7.31 3.08
N LEU A 19 -3.74 7.31 3.32
CA LEU A 19 -4.73 6.97 2.29
C LEU A 19 -4.67 7.96 1.11
N PHE A 20 -4.56 9.25 1.40
CA PHE A 20 -4.50 10.31 0.39
C PHE A 20 -3.27 10.16 -0.50
N VAL A 21 -2.08 9.95 0.09
CA VAL A 21 -0.84 9.72 -0.66
C VAL A 21 -0.94 8.46 -1.51
N PHE A 22 -1.42 7.35 -0.93
CA PHE A 22 -1.68 6.12 -1.70
C PHE A 22 -2.59 6.41 -2.90
N PHE A 23 -3.74 7.04 -2.66
CA PHE A 23 -4.75 7.27 -3.69
C PHE A 23 -4.24 8.18 -4.81
N VAL A 24 -3.61 9.30 -4.46
CA VAL A 24 -3.11 10.29 -5.44
C VAL A 24 -1.96 9.71 -6.26
N THR A 25 -0.97 9.09 -5.62
CA THR A 25 0.20 8.54 -6.31
C THR A 25 -0.20 7.37 -7.21
N SER A 26 -0.99 6.43 -6.69
CA SER A 26 -1.49 5.29 -7.46
C SER A 26 -2.36 5.72 -8.62
N SER A 27 -3.26 6.67 -8.43
CA SER A 27 -4.11 7.19 -9.52
C SER A 27 -3.29 7.87 -10.62
N LYS A 28 -2.20 8.55 -10.27
CA LYS A 28 -1.26 9.12 -11.25
C LYS A 28 -0.51 8.01 -11.99
N LEU A 29 -0.04 6.98 -11.30
CA LEU A 29 0.69 5.85 -11.90
C LEU A 29 -0.18 5.02 -12.84
N THR A 30 -1.43 4.73 -12.48
CA THR A 30 -2.39 4.05 -13.38
C THR A 30 -2.65 4.86 -14.64
N LYS A 31 -2.56 6.20 -14.56
CA LYS A 31 -2.67 7.08 -15.73
C LYS A 31 -1.37 7.27 -16.51
N TRP A 32 -0.24 6.91 -15.93
CA TRP A 32 1.05 7.09 -16.56
C TRP A 32 1.30 6.01 -17.61
N LYS A 33 1.68 6.44 -18.82
CA LYS A 33 2.03 5.58 -19.97
C LYS A 33 0.97 4.51 -20.32
N LYS A 34 -0.32 4.88 -20.25
CA LYS A 34 -1.44 4.00 -20.59
C LYS A 34 -1.30 3.34 -21.97
N ASP A 35 -0.86 4.07 -22.98
CA ASP A 35 -0.74 3.55 -24.34
C ASP A 35 0.27 2.40 -24.44
N ARG A 36 1.36 2.48 -23.67
CA ARG A 36 2.34 1.39 -23.60
C ARG A 36 1.81 0.20 -22.81
N LYS A 37 1.00 0.42 -21.76
CA LYS A 37 0.37 -0.65 -20.99
C LYS A 37 -0.63 -1.45 -21.84
N LYS A 38 -1.42 -0.75 -22.67
CA LYS A 38 -2.31 -1.37 -23.67
C LYS A 38 -1.61 -2.28 -24.67
N GLN A 39 -0.37 -1.95 -25.04
CA GLN A 39 0.40 -2.75 -26.00
C GLN A 39 1.07 -3.97 -25.36
N ILE A 40 1.34 -3.91 -24.05
CA ILE A 40 2.07 -4.94 -23.32
C ILE A 40 1.11 -5.97 -22.72
N ASP A 41 -0.06 -5.53 -22.27
CA ASP A 41 -1.05 -6.36 -21.62
C ASP A 41 -2.31 -6.48 -22.50
N SER A 42 -2.53 -7.67 -23.05
CA SER A 42 -3.70 -7.99 -23.87
C SER A 42 -5.01 -7.98 -23.08
N GLU A 43 -4.95 -8.10 -21.75
CA GLU A 43 -6.11 -8.00 -20.86
C GLU A 43 -6.31 -6.58 -20.30
N TYR A 44 -5.53 -5.60 -20.77
CA TYR A 44 -5.62 -4.22 -20.32
C TYR A 44 -7.05 -3.67 -20.50
N LYS A 45 -7.73 -3.44 -19.38
CA LYS A 45 -9.06 -2.80 -19.38
C LYS A 45 -8.92 -1.29 -19.36
N GLU A 46 -9.44 -0.63 -20.39
CA GLU A 46 -9.50 0.83 -20.43
C GLU A 46 -10.26 1.41 -19.24
N GLY A 47 -9.68 2.44 -18.63
CA GLY A 47 -10.22 3.05 -17.42
C GLY A 47 -9.82 2.35 -16.12
N GLY A 48 -9.11 1.21 -16.20
CA GLY A 48 -8.71 0.45 -15.02
C GLY A 48 -9.93 0.18 -14.17
N GLN A 49 -10.90 -0.59 -14.68
CA GLN A 49 -12.01 -1.10 -13.89
C GLN A 49 -11.41 -1.90 -12.72
N ARG A 50 -11.02 -1.19 -11.65
CA ARG A 50 -10.75 -1.77 -10.36
C ARG A 50 -12.02 -2.51 -10.06
N ASN A 51 -11.91 -3.83 -10.00
CA ASN A 51 -13.00 -4.66 -9.52
C ASN A 51 -13.53 -3.98 -8.26
N TRP A 52 -14.84 -3.78 -8.11
CA TRP A 52 -15.38 -3.13 -6.92
C TRP A 52 -14.84 -3.79 -5.63
N VAL A 53 -14.54 -5.08 -5.73
CA VAL A 53 -13.78 -5.88 -4.77
C VAL A 53 -12.41 -5.28 -4.42
N GLN A 54 -11.59 -4.88 -5.40
CA GLN A 54 -10.26 -4.29 -5.16
C GLN A 54 -10.35 -2.89 -4.53
N VAL A 55 -11.34 -2.09 -4.91
CA VAL A 55 -11.63 -0.80 -4.22
C VAL A 55 -12.09 -1.05 -2.79
N PHE A 56 -12.91 -2.09 -2.58
CA PHE A 56 -13.41 -2.49 -1.28
C PHE A 56 -12.31 -3.10 -0.40
N CYS A 57 -11.39 -3.92 -0.92
CA CYS A 57 -10.29 -4.47 -0.15
C CYS A 57 -9.28 -3.38 0.25
N ASN A 58 -8.86 -2.55 -0.71
CA ASN A 58 -7.87 -1.50 -0.47
C ASN A 58 -8.41 -0.32 0.37
N GLY A 59 -9.74 -0.12 0.41
CA GLY A 59 -10.38 0.92 1.21
C GLY A 59 -11.07 0.40 2.47
N GLY A 60 -11.66 -0.78 2.41
CA GLY A 60 -12.51 -1.38 3.43
C GLY A 60 -11.71 -1.89 4.62
N VAL A 61 -10.62 -2.62 4.42
CA VAL A 61 -9.76 -3.08 5.52
C VAL A 61 -9.22 -1.89 6.33
N PRO A 62 -8.64 -0.83 5.72
CA PRO A 62 -8.29 0.39 6.45
C PRO A 62 -9.48 1.08 7.14
N THR A 63 -10.68 1.06 6.53
CA THR A 63 -11.88 1.67 7.14
C THR A 63 -12.33 0.89 8.38
N GLU A 64 -12.36 -0.43 8.31
CA GLU A 64 -12.70 -1.30 9.42
C GLU A 64 -11.72 -1.10 10.59
N LEU A 65 -10.42 -1.11 10.30
CA LEU A 65 -9.39 -0.83 11.31
C LEU A 65 -9.52 0.57 11.91
N ALA A 66 -9.87 1.59 11.10
CA ALA A 66 -10.10 2.94 11.60
C ALA A 66 -11.34 3.02 12.52
N LEU A 67 -12.41 2.28 12.20
CA LEU A 67 -13.59 2.19 13.05
C LEU A 67 -13.28 1.50 14.38
N LEU A 68 -12.55 0.38 14.35
CA LEU A 68 -12.10 -0.32 15.55
C LEU A 68 -11.21 0.57 16.42
N TYR A 69 -10.27 1.29 15.79
CA TYR A 69 -9.42 2.26 16.48
C TYR A 69 -10.26 3.33 17.21
N MET A 70 -11.25 3.92 16.54
CA MET A 70 -12.13 4.91 17.16
C MET A 70 -12.98 4.34 18.30
N ILE A 71 -13.42 3.08 18.20
CA ILE A 71 -14.22 2.43 19.24
C ILE A 71 -13.38 2.16 20.49
N GLU A 72 -12.15 1.66 20.32
CA GLU A 72 -11.30 1.26 21.44
C GLU A 72 -10.53 2.41 22.09
N ASN A 73 -10.04 3.36 21.27
CA ASN A 73 -9.10 4.40 21.72
C ASN A 73 -9.66 5.82 21.60
N GLY A 74 -10.81 5.97 20.92
CA GLY A 74 -11.35 7.28 20.54
C GLY A 74 -10.65 7.88 19.31
N PRO A 75 -11.25 8.90 18.69
CA PRO A 75 -10.62 9.64 17.61
C PRO A 75 -9.47 10.51 18.15
N GLY A 76 -8.36 10.57 17.41
CA GLY A 76 -7.23 11.42 17.74
C GLY A 76 -5.88 10.84 17.31
N GLU A 77 -4.85 11.68 17.40
CA GLU A 77 -3.49 11.33 17.03
C GLU A 77 -2.74 10.75 18.22
N ILE A 78 -2.47 9.44 18.17
CA ILE A 78 -1.69 8.74 19.19
C ILE A 78 -0.30 8.38 18.60
N PRO A 79 0.81 8.64 19.32
CA PRO A 79 2.14 8.18 18.91
C PRO A 79 2.21 6.66 18.95
N ILE A 80 2.99 6.06 18.04
CA ILE A 80 3.27 4.63 18.09
C ILE A 80 4.28 4.38 19.21
N ASP A 81 3.79 3.90 20.35
CA ASP A 81 4.56 3.57 21.54
C ASP A 81 4.00 2.28 22.17
N PHE A 82 4.69 1.16 21.95
CA PHE A 82 4.30 -0.13 22.48
C PHE A 82 4.41 -0.26 24.00
N SER A 83 5.07 0.70 24.67
CA SER A 83 5.22 0.68 26.14
C SER A 83 3.98 1.26 26.83
N LYS A 84 3.35 2.26 26.22
CA LYS A 84 2.20 2.99 26.76
C LYS A 84 0.89 2.57 26.09
N GLU A 85 0.91 2.47 24.77
CA GLU A 85 -0.27 2.36 23.92
C GLU A 85 -0.18 1.14 23.01
N TYR A 86 -0.01 -0.05 23.61
CA TYR A 86 0.28 -1.30 22.89
C TYR A 86 -0.77 -1.64 21.81
N THR A 87 -2.05 -1.67 22.18
CA THR A 87 -3.14 -2.04 21.26
C THR A 87 -3.34 -0.99 20.17
N ALA A 88 -3.37 0.29 20.55
CA ALA A 88 -3.49 1.40 19.59
C ALA A 88 -2.33 1.41 18.58
N SER A 89 -1.09 1.17 19.06
CA SER A 89 0.09 1.09 18.21
C SER A 89 -0.02 -0.01 17.16
N TRP A 90 -0.52 -1.20 17.55
CA TRP A 90 -0.78 -2.28 16.61
C TRP A 90 -1.86 -1.93 15.60
N MET A 91 -2.98 -1.32 16.02
CA MET A 91 -4.04 -0.87 15.11
C MET A 91 -3.53 0.13 14.08
N CYS A 92 -2.75 1.12 14.53
CA CYS A 92 -2.10 2.11 13.67
C CYS A 92 -1.17 1.45 12.63
N LEU A 93 -0.31 0.52 13.06
CA LEU A 93 0.60 -0.19 12.16
C LEU A 93 -0.13 -1.16 11.23
N SER A 94 -1.20 -1.82 11.67
CA SER A 94 -2.01 -2.69 10.81
C SER A 94 -2.69 -1.89 9.71
N LEU A 95 -3.22 -0.72 10.01
CA LEU A 95 -3.84 0.16 9.02
C LEU A 95 -2.80 0.70 8.04
N LEU A 96 -1.66 1.20 8.56
CA LEU A 96 -0.54 1.64 7.72
C LEU A 96 -0.04 0.50 6.83
N GLY A 97 0.10 -0.69 7.39
CA GLY A 97 0.54 -1.90 6.68
C GLY A 97 -0.41 -2.25 5.55
N ALA A 98 -1.72 -2.25 5.79
CA ALA A 98 -2.72 -2.50 4.75
C ALA A 98 -2.62 -1.49 3.59
N LEU A 99 -2.53 -0.19 3.91
CA LEU A 99 -2.37 0.85 2.89
C LEU A 99 -1.03 0.76 2.15
N ALA A 100 0.05 0.45 2.87
CA ALA A 100 1.39 0.30 2.30
C ALA A 100 1.48 -0.92 1.38
N CYS A 101 0.87 -2.05 1.75
CA CYS A 101 0.74 -3.24 0.89
C CYS A 101 0.01 -2.89 -0.42
N SER A 102 -1.17 -2.25 -0.32
CA SER A 102 -1.94 -1.83 -1.50
C SER A 102 -1.18 -0.82 -2.38
N ALA A 103 -0.44 0.12 -1.76
CA ALA A 103 0.41 1.06 -2.48
C ALA A 103 1.57 0.36 -3.16
N GLY A 104 2.24 -0.54 -2.45
CA GLY A 104 3.37 -1.31 -2.96
C GLY A 104 3.00 -2.14 -4.18
N ASP A 105 1.90 -2.89 -4.08
CA ASP A 105 1.37 -3.69 -5.19
C ASP A 105 1.01 -2.82 -6.41
N THR A 106 0.31 -1.69 -6.19
CA THR A 106 -0.03 -0.78 -7.29
C THR A 106 1.21 -0.18 -7.93
N TRP A 107 2.23 0.20 -7.15
CA TRP A 107 3.46 0.76 -7.73
C TRP A 107 4.27 -0.31 -8.48
N ALA A 108 4.35 -1.54 -7.95
CA ALA A 108 5.04 -2.64 -8.61
C ALA A 108 4.42 -2.98 -9.97
N SER A 109 3.09 -3.14 -10.03
CA SER A 109 2.39 -3.46 -11.26
C SER A 109 2.44 -2.32 -12.28
N GLU A 110 2.23 -1.08 -11.85
CA GLU A 110 2.13 0.08 -12.76
C GLU A 110 3.50 0.58 -13.27
N ILE A 111 4.56 0.49 -12.45
CA ILE A 111 5.92 0.89 -12.82
C ILE A 111 6.68 -0.30 -13.41
N GLY A 112 6.61 -1.47 -12.79
CA GLY A 112 7.33 -2.68 -13.21
C GLY A 112 6.97 -3.10 -14.63
N SER A 113 5.68 -3.08 -15.00
CA SER A 113 5.22 -3.42 -16.35
C SER A 113 5.82 -2.54 -17.46
N VAL A 114 6.08 -1.27 -17.15
CA VAL A 114 6.50 -0.27 -18.15
C VAL A 114 8.01 -0.03 -18.15
N MET A 115 8.63 -0.06 -16.98
CA MET A 115 10.05 0.28 -16.80
C MET A 115 10.96 -0.95 -16.75
N SER A 116 10.44 -2.15 -16.52
CA SER A 116 11.28 -3.34 -16.56
C SER A 116 11.76 -3.61 -17.99
N LYS A 117 13.07 -3.48 -18.21
CA LYS A 117 13.74 -3.91 -19.44
C LYS A 117 14.06 -5.42 -19.43
N SER A 118 14.07 -6.02 -18.24
CA SER A 118 14.32 -7.45 -18.04
C SER A 118 13.03 -8.23 -18.10
N LYS A 119 13.09 -9.44 -18.65
CA LYS A 119 11.94 -10.38 -18.63
C LYS A 119 11.55 -10.66 -17.17
N PRO A 120 10.26 -10.50 -16.81
CA PRO A 120 9.76 -10.88 -15.50
C PRO A 120 10.04 -12.34 -15.17
N ARG A 121 10.15 -12.66 -13.88
CA ARG A 121 10.35 -14.02 -13.39
C ARG A 121 9.20 -14.43 -12.50
N LEU A 122 8.71 -15.66 -12.64
CA LEU A 122 7.69 -16.19 -11.75
C LEU A 122 8.26 -16.34 -10.33
N ILE A 123 7.54 -15.89 -9.31
CA ILE A 123 8.07 -15.89 -7.94
C ILE A 123 8.28 -17.30 -7.36
N THR A 124 7.54 -18.29 -7.86
CA THR A 124 7.58 -19.69 -7.38
C THR A 124 8.68 -20.51 -8.05
N THR A 125 8.77 -20.48 -9.39
CA THR A 125 9.73 -21.29 -10.16
C THR A 125 10.99 -20.55 -10.57
N TRP A 126 10.99 -19.21 -10.47
CA TRP A 126 12.07 -18.33 -10.93
C TRP A 126 12.34 -18.36 -12.44
N GLU A 127 11.43 -18.96 -13.21
CA GLU A 127 11.48 -19.01 -14.67
C GLU A 127 11.06 -17.69 -15.30
N GLN A 128 11.60 -17.39 -16.48
CA GLN A 128 11.24 -16.18 -17.21
C GLN A 128 9.88 -16.35 -17.87
N VAL A 129 8.96 -15.43 -17.57
CA VAL A 129 7.59 -15.44 -18.09
C VAL A 129 7.28 -14.17 -18.88
N PRO A 130 6.29 -14.20 -19.79
CA PRO A 130 5.84 -13.01 -20.50
C PRO A 130 5.40 -11.90 -19.54
N VAL A 131 5.54 -10.65 -19.98
CA VAL A 131 5.03 -9.50 -19.21
C VAL A 131 3.51 -9.58 -19.14
N GLY A 132 2.93 -9.33 -17.96
CA GLY A 132 1.49 -9.49 -17.70
C GLY A 132 1.12 -10.83 -17.05
N THR A 133 2.07 -11.75 -16.88
CA THR A 133 1.81 -13.02 -16.18
C THR A 133 1.55 -12.80 -14.69
N ASN A 134 0.46 -13.37 -14.16
CA ASN A 134 0.13 -13.31 -12.73
C ASN A 134 1.25 -13.94 -11.88
N GLY A 135 1.67 -13.23 -10.84
CA GLY A 135 2.76 -13.66 -9.95
C GLY A 135 4.17 -13.49 -10.50
N ALA A 136 4.32 -12.81 -11.64
CA ALA A 136 5.62 -12.43 -12.16
C ALA A 136 6.18 -11.18 -11.48
N VAL A 137 7.41 -11.28 -10.98
CA VAL A 137 8.12 -10.20 -10.31
C VAL A 137 9.28 -9.68 -11.15
N THR A 138 9.58 -8.39 -10.99
CA THR A 138 10.76 -7.73 -11.58
C THR A 138 11.48 -6.94 -10.49
N LEU A 139 12.81 -6.76 -10.62
CA LEU A 139 13.57 -5.95 -9.67
C LEU A 139 13.05 -4.50 -9.61
N VAL A 140 12.68 -3.94 -10.76
CA VAL A 140 12.08 -2.60 -10.83
C VAL A 140 10.73 -2.57 -10.12
N GLY A 141 9.91 -3.61 -10.27
CA GLY A 141 8.65 -3.76 -9.54
C GLY A 141 8.85 -3.81 -8.03
N LEU A 142 9.79 -4.63 -7.53
CA LEU A 142 10.09 -4.75 -6.10
C LEU A 142 10.65 -3.44 -5.50
N LEU A 143 11.53 -2.75 -6.22
CA LEU A 143 11.99 -1.42 -5.79
C LEU A 143 10.84 -0.40 -5.78
N SER A 144 9.93 -0.51 -6.76
CA SER A 144 8.75 0.35 -6.82
C SER A 144 7.77 0.06 -5.68
N SER A 145 7.60 -1.20 -5.27
CA SER A 145 6.74 -1.52 -4.13
C SER A 145 7.31 -1.03 -2.80
N LEU A 146 8.61 -1.16 -2.62
CA LEU A 146 9.33 -0.59 -1.47
C LEU A 146 9.11 0.94 -1.41
N LEU A 147 9.32 1.65 -2.52
CA LEU A 147 9.13 3.10 -2.58
C LEU A 147 7.66 3.52 -2.39
N GLY A 148 6.72 2.73 -2.92
CA GLY A 148 5.29 2.93 -2.71
C GLY A 148 4.92 2.86 -1.24
N GLY A 149 5.29 1.78 -0.56
CA GLY A 149 5.07 1.62 0.89
C GLY A 149 5.79 2.69 1.72
N MET A 150 7.03 3.03 1.35
CA MET A 150 7.80 4.10 1.99
C MET A 150 7.08 5.45 1.89
N SER A 151 6.48 5.77 0.74
CA SER A 151 5.77 7.04 0.54
C SER A 151 4.57 7.19 1.49
N VAL A 152 3.84 6.09 1.73
CA VAL A 152 2.72 6.05 2.67
C VAL A 152 3.21 6.17 4.12
N GLY A 153 4.33 5.53 4.46
CA GLY A 153 4.97 5.65 5.77
C GLY A 153 5.53 7.05 6.05
N ILE A 154 6.10 7.73 5.05
CA ILE A 154 6.53 9.13 5.15
C ILE A 154 5.34 10.04 5.40
N ALA A 155 4.24 9.83 4.68
CA ALA A 155 3.02 10.62 4.89
C ALA A 155 2.51 10.49 6.34
N TYR A 156 2.45 9.26 6.84
CA TYR A 156 2.07 8.98 8.23
C TYR A 156 2.99 9.71 9.21
N PHE A 157 4.31 9.54 9.03
CA PHE A 157 5.33 10.10 9.91
C PHE A 157 5.29 11.64 9.93
N ILE A 158 5.16 12.30 8.78
CA ILE A 158 5.04 13.76 8.71
C ILE A 158 3.79 14.23 9.45
N THR A 159 2.66 13.54 9.31
CA THR A 159 1.44 13.90 10.03
C THR A 159 1.60 13.73 11.55
N GLN A 160 2.29 12.67 11.99
CA GLN A 160 2.62 12.52 13.40
C GLN A 160 3.44 13.71 13.91
N LEU A 161 4.47 14.13 13.18
CA LEU A 161 5.30 15.29 13.55
C LEU A 161 4.53 16.62 13.67
N ILE A 162 3.43 16.78 12.92
CA ILE A 162 2.66 18.03 12.90
C ILE A 162 1.57 18.04 13.97
N PHE A 163 0.92 16.91 14.22
CA PHE A 163 -0.32 16.87 15.01
C PHE A 163 -0.18 16.17 16.37
N VAL A 164 0.88 15.40 16.61
CA VAL A 164 1.12 14.77 17.92
C VAL A 164 1.96 15.70 18.80
N THR A 165 1.43 16.05 19.98
CA THR A 165 2.09 17.01 20.88
C THR A 165 3.19 16.38 21.75
N ASP A 166 3.07 15.10 22.12
CA ASP A 166 3.96 14.44 23.11
C ASP A 166 5.06 13.56 22.48
N LEU A 167 5.53 13.91 21.28
CA LEU A 167 6.55 13.15 20.55
C LEU A 167 7.90 13.08 21.28
N GLU A 168 8.26 14.11 22.04
CA GLU A 168 9.55 14.20 22.73
C GLU A 168 9.70 13.17 23.87
N ILE A 169 8.59 12.69 24.41
CA ILE A 169 8.52 11.73 25.54
C ILE A 169 8.13 10.33 25.05
N SER A 170 7.95 10.17 23.73
CA SER A 170 7.53 8.93 23.08
C SER A 170 8.69 8.26 22.35
N ALA A 171 8.51 7.00 21.98
CA ALA A 171 9.50 6.29 21.16
C ALA A 171 9.77 7.04 19.83
N PRO A 172 10.97 6.94 19.24
CA PRO A 172 11.26 7.55 17.94
C PRO A 172 10.28 7.03 16.87
N GLN A 173 9.61 7.94 16.16
CA GLN A 173 8.58 7.59 15.17
C GLN A 173 9.14 7.30 13.76
N TRP A 174 10.43 7.57 13.50
CA TRP A 174 11.04 7.30 12.19
C TRP A 174 10.96 5.83 11.70
N PRO A 175 10.92 4.78 12.57
CA PRO A 175 10.78 3.39 12.12
C PRO A 175 9.48 3.13 11.36
N ILE A 176 8.46 3.98 11.49
CA ILE A 176 7.21 3.92 10.71
C ILE A 176 7.49 3.92 9.20
N ILE A 177 8.48 4.71 8.76
CA ILE A 177 8.85 4.80 7.34
C ILE A 177 9.40 3.45 6.86
N VAL A 178 10.27 2.84 7.65
CA VAL A 178 10.88 1.54 7.35
C VAL A 178 9.83 0.45 7.37
N PHE A 179 8.91 0.48 8.35
CA PHE A 179 7.79 -0.43 8.41
C PHE A 179 6.90 -0.31 7.17
N GLY A 180 6.53 0.90 6.76
CA GLY A 180 5.75 1.12 5.53
C GLY A 180 6.46 0.58 4.29
N ALA A 181 7.77 0.83 4.16
CA ALA A 181 8.58 0.31 3.05
C ALA A 181 8.61 -1.23 3.03
N ALA A 182 8.83 -1.85 4.20
CA ALA A 182 8.83 -3.30 4.36
C ALA A 182 7.45 -3.92 4.08
N ALA A 183 6.38 -3.31 4.60
CA ALA A 183 5.01 -3.74 4.35
C ALA A 183 4.66 -3.66 2.85
N GLY A 184 5.02 -2.58 2.17
CA GLY A 184 4.82 -2.46 0.72
C GLY A 184 5.55 -3.54 -0.08
N LEU A 185 6.82 -3.81 0.26
CA LEU A 185 7.61 -4.85 -0.39
C LEU A 185 7.05 -6.25 -0.12
N LEU A 186 6.87 -6.61 1.15
CA LEU A 186 6.36 -7.92 1.57
C LEU A 186 4.95 -8.17 1.05
N GLY A 187 4.08 -7.15 1.11
CA GLY A 187 2.74 -7.22 0.55
C GLY A 187 2.76 -7.57 -0.94
N SER A 188 3.61 -6.89 -1.73
CA SER A 188 3.74 -7.20 -3.17
C SER A 188 4.28 -8.61 -3.45
N ILE A 189 5.17 -9.12 -2.59
CA ILE A 189 5.71 -10.48 -2.69
C ILE A 189 4.62 -11.51 -2.38
N VAL A 190 3.85 -11.30 -1.31
CA VAL A 190 2.75 -12.18 -0.91
C VAL A 190 1.66 -12.18 -1.99
N ASP A 191 1.28 -11.02 -2.51
CA ASP A 191 0.29 -10.93 -3.58
C ASP A 191 0.77 -11.65 -4.85
N SER A 192 2.03 -11.47 -5.23
CA SER A 192 2.63 -12.20 -6.35
C SER A 192 2.66 -13.72 -6.12
N TYR A 193 2.92 -14.16 -4.89
CA TYR A 193 2.90 -15.58 -4.54
C TYR A 193 1.49 -16.17 -4.61
N LEU A 194 0.48 -15.45 -4.10
CA LEU A 194 -0.93 -15.83 -4.20
C LEU A 194 -1.41 -15.83 -5.66
N GLY A 195 -0.99 -14.84 -6.46
CA GLY A 195 -1.24 -14.80 -7.90
C GLY A 195 -0.64 -16.01 -8.61
N ALA A 196 0.61 -16.36 -8.31
CA ALA A 196 1.29 -17.52 -8.90
C ALA A 196 0.70 -18.88 -8.50
N THR A 197 0.02 -18.98 -7.35
CA THR A 197 -0.50 -20.26 -6.83
C THR A 197 -2.00 -20.43 -7.09
N MET A 198 -2.79 -19.35 -7.01
CA MET A 198 -4.24 -19.40 -7.11
C MET A 198 -4.78 -18.93 -8.46
N GLN A 199 -4.07 -18.04 -9.16
CA GLN A 199 -4.54 -17.43 -10.41
C GLN A 199 -3.73 -17.88 -11.63
N TYR A 200 -2.57 -18.50 -11.43
CA TYR A 200 -1.79 -19.10 -12.50
C TYR A 200 -2.43 -20.41 -12.95
N SER A 201 -3.39 -20.30 -13.86
CA SER A 201 -3.77 -21.40 -14.74
C SER A 201 -2.78 -21.36 -15.90
N GLY A 202 -1.85 -22.31 -15.92
CA GLY A 202 -0.71 -22.33 -16.85
C GLY A 202 -1.06 -22.28 -18.34
#